data_AF-A0A962TE66-F1
#
_entry.id   AF-A0A962TE66-F1
#
_cell.length_a   1.000
_cell.length_b   1.000
_cell.length_c   1.000
_cell.angle_alpha   90.00
_cell.angle_beta   90.00
_cell.angle_gamma   90.00
#
_symmetry.space_group_name_H-M   'P 1'
#
loop_
_entity.id
_entity.type
_entity.pdbx_description
1 polymer ?
#
loop_
_entity_poly.entity_id
_entity_poly.type
_entity_poly.pdbx_seq_one_letter_code
_entity_poly.pdbx_strand_id
1 'polypeptide(L)' 'DRSTGIQRYNPGDQVTVYYNPQNPSVAVLEKKKPGFFVFVVLIFGIVFLLASIGRLFAGNATALFTVFF' A
#
# COMPACT_ATOMS: atom_id res chain seq x y z
N ASP A 1 -10.46 -33.43 13.20
CA ASP A 1 -9.31 -32.65 12.73
C ASP A 1 -9.72 -31.20 12.46
N ARG A 2 -9.89 -30.39 13.52
CA ARG A 2 -10.47 -29.01 13.47
C ARG A 2 -9.78 -28.04 14.47
N SER A 3 -8.50 -28.26 14.78
CA SER A 3 -7.83 -27.64 15.94
C SER A 3 -6.98 -26.40 15.63
N THR A 4 -6.90 -25.90 14.39
CA THR A 4 -5.96 -24.82 14.04
C THR A 4 -6.42 -23.40 14.40
N GLY A 5 -7.63 -23.22 14.95
CA GLY A 5 -8.14 -21.91 15.38
C GLY A 5 -7.59 -21.40 16.73
N ILE A 6 -7.01 -22.28 17.55
CA ILE A 6 -6.59 -21.98 18.93
C ILE A 6 -5.23 -21.25 18.97
N GLN A 7 -4.48 -21.22 17.86
CA GLN A 7 -3.10 -20.74 17.89
C GLN A 7 -2.96 -19.21 17.80
N ARG A 8 -4.01 -18.46 17.42
CA ARG A 8 -3.92 -16.99 17.29
C ARG A 8 -4.52 -16.20 18.44
N TYR A 9 -5.48 -16.76 19.16
CA TYR A 9 -6.18 -16.06 20.24
C TYR A 9 -6.35 -17.03 21.42
N ASN A 10 -5.90 -16.61 22.60
CA ASN A 10 -6.02 -17.40 23.81
C ASN A 10 -7.43 -17.25 24.40
N PRO A 11 -7.94 -18.27 25.12
CA PRO A 11 -9.18 -18.14 25.87
C PRO A 11 -9.08 -16.98 26.88
N GLY A 12 -9.98 -16.01 26.78
CA GLY A 12 -10.00 -14.80 27.63
C GLY A 12 -9.47 -13.53 26.97
N ASP A 13 -8.90 -13.62 25.76
CA ASP A 13 -8.46 -12.44 25.01
C ASP A 13 -9.66 -11.58 24.58
N GLN A 14 -9.58 -10.27 24.84
CA GLN A 14 -10.54 -9.31 24.28
C GLN A 14 -10.19 -9.04 22.82
N VAL A 15 -10.99 -9.58 21.89
CA VAL A 15 -10.79 -9.40 20.46
C VAL A 15 -11.81 -8.43 19.88
N THR A 16 -11.35 -7.41 19.16
CA THR A 16 -12.24 -6.46 18.46
C THR A 16 -12.79 -7.12 17.20
N VAL A 17 -14.12 -7.26 17.13
CA VAL A 17 -14.83 -7.84 15.97
C VAL A 17 -15.46 -6.72 15.16
N TYR A 18 -15.19 -6.70 13.85
CA TYR A 18 -15.87 -5.80 12.93
C TYR A 18 -16.96 -6.57 12.20
N TYR A 19 -18.22 -6.17 12.37
CA TYR A 19 -19.36 -6.73 11.66
C TYR A 19 -19.94 -5.72 10.67
N ASN A 20 -20.54 -6.20 9.59
CA ASN A 20 -21.31 -5.36 8.67
C ASN A 20 -22.76 -5.22 9.18
N PRO A 21 -23.26 -4.01 9.50
CA PRO A 21 -24.64 -3.82 9.99
C PRO A 21 -25.73 -4.24 8.99
N GLN A 22 -25.44 -4.18 7.69
CA GLN A 22 -26.37 -4.53 6.61
C GLN A 22 -26.36 -6.04 6.30
N ASN A 23 -25.29 -6.74 6.69
CA ASN A 23 -25.20 -8.19 6.59
C ASN A 23 -24.39 -8.75 7.78
N PRO A 24 -25.05 -9.02 8.92
CA PRO A 24 -24.38 -9.39 10.16
C PRO A 24 -23.67 -10.75 10.11
N SER A 25 -23.95 -11.56 9.08
CA SER A 25 -23.22 -12.81 8.83
C SER A 25 -21.77 -12.58 8.37
N VAL A 26 -21.45 -11.36 7.91
CA VAL A 26 -20.10 -10.96 7.52
C VAL A 26 -19.44 -10.24 8.70
N ALA A 27 -18.73 -11.00 9.52
CA ALA A 27 -17.91 -10.51 10.62
C ALA A 27 -16.44 -10.92 10.41
N VAL A 28 -15.53 -9.96 10.52
CA VAL A 28 -14.09 -10.18 10.37
C VAL A 28 -13.35 -9.68 11.60
N LEU A 29 -12.37 -10.47 12.05
CA LEU A 29 -11.50 -10.14 13.20
C LEU A 29 -10.38 -9.18 12.81
N GLU A 30 -9.95 -9.23 11.55
CA GLU A 30 -8.88 -8.39 11.02
C GLU A 30 -9.36 -7.65 9.78
N LYS A 31 -9.19 -6.32 9.78
CA LYS A 31 -9.33 -5.53 8.55
C LYS A 31 -8.12 -5.86 7.67
N LYS A 32 -8.37 -6.43 6.50
CA LYS A 32 -7.33 -6.69 5.50
C LYS A 32 -6.68 -5.35 5.14
N LYS A 33 -5.49 -5.08 5.69
CA LYS A 33 -4.72 -3.87 5.35
C LYS A 33 -4.42 -3.93 3.84
N PRO A 34 -4.39 -2.78 3.13
CA PRO A 34 -3.90 -2.78 1.76
C PRO A 34 -2.53 -3.45 1.75
N GLY A 35 -2.40 -4.50 0.94
CA GLY A 35 -1.22 -5.36 0.96
C GLY A 35 0.03 -4.56 0.62
N PHE A 36 1.19 -5.03 1.10
CA PHE A 36 2.51 -4.46 0.83
C PHE A 36 2.72 -4.09 -0.66
N PHE A 37 2.13 -4.87 -1.57
CA PHE A 37 2.14 -4.61 -3.01
C PHE A 37 1.58 -3.23 -3.41
N VAL A 38 0.51 -2.76 -2.75
CA VAL A 38 -0.08 -1.43 -3.02
C VAL A 38 0.91 -0.33 -2.67
N PHE A 39 1.64 -0.46 -1.56
CA PHE A 39 2.69 0.49 -1.18
C PHE A 39 3.85 0.49 -2.17
N VAL A 40 4.28 -0.69 -2.63
CA VAL A 40 5.34 -0.81 -3.64
C VAL A 40 4.94 -0.11 -4.92
N VAL A 41 3.75 -0.38 -5.46
CA VAL A 41 3.25 0.27 -6.69
C VAL A 41 3.18 1.79 -6.53
N LEU A 42 2.71 2.28 -5.37
CA LEU A 42 2.63 3.71 -5.08
C LEU A 42 4.01 4.38 -5.11
N ILE A 43 5.00 3.78 -4.44
CA ILE A 43 6.37 4.31 -4.38
C ILE A 43 6.99 4.35 -5.77
N PHE A 44 6.89 3.26 -6.54
CA PHE A 44 7.41 3.23 -7.90
C PHE A 44 6.73 4.29 -8.77
N GLY A 45 5.40 4.42 -8.70
CA GLY A 45 4.65 5.44 -9.43
C GLY A 45 5.15 6.86 -9.14
N ILE A 46 5.39 7.19 -7.86
CA ILE A 46 5.92 8.49 -7.45
C ILE A 46 7.34 8.73 -7.99
N VAL A 47 8.22 7.73 -7.90
CA VAL A 47 9.60 7.82 -8.41
C VAL A 47 9.61 8.08 -9.91
N PHE A 48 8.81 7.34 -10.68
CA PHE A 48 8.71 7.54 -12.13
C PHE A 48 8.13 8.91 -12.49
N LEU A 49 7.14 9.39 -11.75
CA LEU A 49 6.54 10.70 -11.96
C LEU A 49 7.55 11.82 -11.69
N LEU A 50 8.28 11.75 -10.57
CA LEU A 50 9.34 12.72 -10.25
C LEU A 50 10.49 12.69 -11.26
N ALA A 51 10.90 11.50 -11.72
CA ALA A 51 11.92 11.37 -12.75
C ALA A 51 11.47 11.95 -14.10
N SER A 52 10.21 11.74 -14.48
CA SER A 52 9.62 12.30 -15.69
C SER A 52 9.58 13.83 -15.63
N ILE A 53 9.14 14.39 -14.50
CA ILE A 53 9.11 15.83 -14.28
C ILE A 53 10.54 16.39 -14.29
N GLY A 54 11.48 15.76 -13.59
CA GLY A 54 12.88 16.18 -13.56
C GLY A 54 13.52 16.23 -14.94
N ARG A 55 13.19 15.29 -15.84
CA ARG A 55 13.66 15.33 -17.24
C ARG A 55 13.17 16.55 -18.01
N LEU A 56 11.97 17.03 -17.75
CA LEU A 56 11.44 18.24 -18.39
C LEU A 56 12.19 19.51 -17.99
N PHE A 57 12.82 19.53 -16.81
CA PHE A 57 13.67 20.64 -16.38
C PHE A 57 15.14 20.44 -16.83
N ALA A 58 15.63 19.20 -16.81
CA ALA A 58 17.01 18.88 -17.20
C ALA A 58 17.26 18.90 -18.72
N GLY A 59 16.24 18.61 -19.54
CA GLY A 59 16.33 18.72 -21.01
C GLY A 59 16.65 20.15 -21.48
N ASN A 60 16.21 21.15 -20.71
CA ASN A 60 16.38 22.57 -21.04
C ASN A 60 17.82 23.02 -20.74
N ALA A 61 18.40 22.52 -19.65
CA ALA A 61 19.77 22.82 -19.23
C ALA A 61 20.82 22.17 -20.15
N THR A 62 20.57 20.94 -20.60
CA THR A 62 21.46 20.23 -21.54
C THR A 62 21.43 20.83 -22.95
N ALA A 63 20.26 21.29 -23.42
CA ALA A 63 20.15 22.01 -24.68
C ALA A 63 20.91 23.35 -24.67
N LEU A 64 20.81 24.14 -23.60
CA LEU A 64 21.59 25.37 -23.47
C LEU A 64 23.09 25.09 -23.37
N PHE A 65 23.53 24.09 -22.60
CA PHE A 65 24.94 23.73 -22.48
C PHE A 65 25.57 23.30 -23.83
N THR A 66 24.81 22.61 -24.68
CA THR A 66 25.28 22.16 -26.01
C THR A 66 25.25 23.27 -27.07
N VAL A 67 24.43 24.30 -26.88
CA VAL A 67 24.29 25.44 -27.82
C VAL A 67 25.28 26.58 -27.48
N PHE A 68 25.69 26.70 -26.22
CA PHE A 68 26.55 27.79 -25.74
C PHE A 68 28.02 27.40 -25.48
N PHE A 69 28.41 26.11 -25.58
CA PHE A 69 29.79 25.63 -25.48
C PHE A 69 30.21 24.79 -26.68
#